data_AF-A0A932SP40-F1
#
_entry.id   AF-A0A932SP40-F1
#
_cell.length_a   1.000
_cell.length_b   1.000
_cell.length_c   1.000
_cell.angle_alpha   90.00
_cell.angle_beta   90.00
_cell.angle_gamma   90.00
#
_symmetry.space_group_name_H-M   'P 1'
#
loop_
_entity.id
_entity.type
_entity.pdbx_description
1 polymer ?
#
loop_
_entity_poly.entity_id
_entity_poly.type
_entity_poly.pdbx_seq_one_letter_code
_entity_poly.pdbx_strand_id
1 'polypeptide(L)'
;MHNRLSHWRPAPTRAFVIGLMLLSRLATPSFAFAQTAKAMLLLRPHCEDSSSGGSQTSVADFATFIQAGVGSCRNFTVRDPKTQETPVLQTGNTLDMDLVLYNPDRNKIHHVRSWLSYDSQILEGTLITIGDSFSVPTPGEEDFAPGDGFVKLSASAEEGKEPSEQLIVIARVQFH
;
A
#
# COMPACT_ATOMS: atom_id res chain seq x y z
N MET A 1 10.70 -71.80 53.44
CA MET A 1 10.13 -72.33 54.70
C MET A 1 10.09 -71.21 55.73
N HIS A 2 8.93 -71.02 56.36
CA HIS A 2 8.64 -70.25 57.58
C HIS A 2 8.79 -68.70 57.52
N ASN A 3 7.69 -67.96 57.33
CA ASN A 3 6.73 -67.45 58.34
C ASN A 3 7.35 -66.61 59.46
N ARG A 4 7.03 -65.30 59.49
CA ARG A 4 6.28 -64.68 60.60
C ARG A 4 5.80 -63.26 60.28
N LEU A 5 4.47 -63.16 60.28
CA LEU A 5 3.71 -61.94 60.52
C LEU A 5 3.73 -61.61 62.02
N SER A 6 3.86 -60.31 62.36
CA SER A 6 3.30 -59.72 63.59
C SER A 6 3.17 -58.22 63.36
N HIS A 7 2.01 -57.74 62.94
CA HIS A 7 0.98 -57.08 63.78
C HIS A 7 1.49 -55.82 64.49
N TRP A 8 0.94 -54.65 64.14
CA TRP A 8 0.02 -53.88 64.99
C TRP A 8 -0.54 -52.66 64.20
N ARG A 9 -1.88 -52.49 64.26
CA ARG A 9 -2.66 -51.29 63.87
C ARG A 9 -2.68 -50.30 65.08
N PRO A 10 -3.19 -49.04 65.04
CA PRO A 10 -4.08 -48.39 64.05
C PRO A 10 -3.76 -46.91 63.70
N ALA A 11 -4.56 -46.40 62.75
CA ALA A 11 -4.82 -45.01 62.32
C ALA A 11 -5.10 -44.05 63.52
N PRO A 12 -5.21 -42.70 63.39
CA PRO A 12 -5.71 -41.98 62.21
C PRO A 12 -5.22 -40.53 61.97
N THR A 13 -5.75 -39.94 60.88
CA THR A 13 -6.08 -38.51 60.72
C THR A 13 -4.96 -37.48 60.83
N ARG A 14 -4.72 -36.75 59.74
CA ARG A 14 -5.14 -35.33 59.60
C ARG A 14 -4.66 -34.71 58.29
N ALA A 15 -5.57 -33.90 57.72
CA ALA A 15 -5.35 -32.76 56.83
C ALA A 15 -4.61 -33.04 55.51
N PHE A 16 -5.30 -33.16 54.37
CA PHE A 16 -5.83 -32.01 53.60
C PHE A 16 -4.84 -30.83 53.56
N VAL A 17 -3.96 -30.83 52.56
CA VAL A 17 -3.39 -29.59 52.01
C VAL A 17 -3.79 -29.54 50.55
N ILE A 18 -4.87 -28.81 50.30
CA ILE A 18 -5.23 -28.27 48.99
C ILE A 18 -4.09 -27.31 48.61
N GLY A 19 -3.17 -27.76 47.76
CA GLY A 19 -2.21 -26.91 47.08
C GLY A 19 -2.84 -26.36 45.81
N LEU A 20 -3.65 -25.31 45.96
CA LEU A 20 -4.26 -24.54 44.88
C LEU A 20 -3.16 -23.84 44.06
N MET A 21 -2.55 -24.53 43.09
CA MET A 21 -1.80 -23.87 42.02
C MET A 21 -2.78 -23.23 41.03
N LEU A 22 -3.38 -22.11 41.44
CA LEU A 22 -3.89 -21.11 40.51
C LEU A 22 -2.65 -20.47 39.87
N LEU A 23 -2.15 -21.08 38.80
CA LEU A 23 -1.31 -20.41 37.82
C LEU A 23 -2.22 -19.42 37.10
N SER A 24 -2.40 -18.26 37.74
CA SER A 24 -2.86 -17.02 37.12
C SER A 24 -1.95 -16.75 35.93
N ARG A 25 -2.38 -17.20 34.76
CA ARG A 25 -1.85 -16.74 33.49
C ARG A 25 -2.12 -15.25 33.44
N LEU A 26 -1.10 -14.48 33.79
CA LEU A 26 -0.97 -13.09 33.41
C LEU A 26 -1.06 -13.07 31.88
N ALA A 27 -2.28 -12.91 31.39
CA ALA A 27 -2.53 -12.51 30.02
C ALA A 27 -1.95 -11.10 29.91
N THR A 28 -0.68 -11.01 29.57
CA THR A 28 -0.08 -9.76 29.13
C THR A 28 -0.93 -9.28 27.96
N PRO A 29 -1.57 -8.10 28.02
CA PRO A 29 -2.20 -7.53 26.85
C PRO A 29 -1.08 -7.33 25.82
N SER A 30 -1.11 -8.15 24.75
CA SER A 30 -0.28 -7.89 23.58
C SER A 30 -0.78 -6.56 23.01
N PHE A 31 0.05 -5.52 23.15
CA PHE A 31 -0.13 -4.29 22.41
C PHE A 31 -0.11 -4.65 20.91
N ALA A 32 -1.27 -4.60 20.26
CA ALA A 32 -1.35 -4.65 18.82
C ALA A 32 -0.76 -3.34 18.30
N PHE A 33 0.42 -3.40 17.67
CA PHE A 33 0.99 -2.26 16.97
C PHE A 33 0.16 -1.94 15.72
N ALA A 34 0.06 -0.64 15.47
CA ALA A 34 -0.78 0.04 14.49
C ALA A 34 -0.63 -0.50 13.05
N GLN A 35 -1.70 -0.38 12.26
CA GLN A 35 -1.69 -0.60 10.82
C GLN A 35 -0.65 0.34 10.18
N THR A 36 0.50 -0.22 9.77
CA THR A 36 1.47 0.48 8.91
C THR A 36 0.75 0.84 7.61
N ALA A 37 0.63 2.13 7.32
CA ALA A 37 0.04 2.60 6.08
C ALA A 37 0.92 2.12 4.91
N LYS A 38 0.47 1.11 4.19
CA LYS A 38 1.22 0.57 3.04
C LYS A 38 1.29 1.63 1.93
N ALA A 39 2.36 1.59 1.15
CA ALA A 39 2.47 2.41 -0.05
C ALA A 39 1.30 2.12 -1.01
N MET A 40 0.82 3.16 -1.70
CA MET A 40 -0.38 3.10 -2.54
C MET A 40 -0.12 3.71 -3.91
N LEU A 41 -0.78 3.16 -4.93
CA LEU A 41 -0.77 3.69 -6.28
C LEU A 41 -2.00 4.54 -6.53
N LEU A 42 -1.81 5.70 -7.15
CA LEU A 42 -2.82 6.71 -7.37
C LEU A 42 -2.74 7.20 -8.81
N LEU A 43 -3.90 7.40 -9.43
CA LEU A 43 -4.02 8.13 -10.69
C LEU A 43 -4.42 9.56 -10.40
N ARG A 44 -3.81 10.51 -11.11
CA ARG A 44 -4.19 11.93 -11.06
C ARG A 44 -4.01 12.56 -12.44
N PRO A 45 -4.63 13.72 -12.71
CA PRO A 45 -4.33 14.50 -13.91
C PRO A 45 -2.83 14.82 -14.00
N HIS A 46 -2.27 14.74 -15.21
CA HIS A 46 -0.93 15.26 -15.47
C HIS A 46 -0.89 16.78 -15.26
N CYS A 47 0.22 17.27 -14.71
CA CYS A 47 0.39 18.67 -14.36
C CYS A 47 1.87 19.05 -14.46
N GLU A 48 2.19 20.05 -15.28
CA GLU A 48 3.57 20.44 -15.64
C GLU A 48 4.32 21.20 -14.54
N ASP A 49 3.70 21.45 -13.37
CA ASP A 49 4.31 22.30 -12.36
C ASP A 49 5.52 21.64 -11.68
N SER A 50 6.68 22.06 -12.17
CA SER A 50 8.06 21.73 -11.79
C SER A 50 8.50 22.26 -10.42
N SER A 51 7.58 22.56 -9.50
CA SER A 51 7.93 22.99 -8.15
C SER A 51 7.88 21.84 -7.15
N SER A 52 8.96 21.07 -7.15
CA SER A 52 9.43 20.32 -5.99
C SER A 52 9.68 21.27 -4.81
N GLY A 53 8.63 21.67 -4.07
CA GLY A 53 8.83 22.63 -2.98
C GLY A 53 7.61 23.12 -2.22
N GLY A 54 6.43 22.51 -2.38
CA GLY A 54 5.27 22.84 -1.55
C GLY A 54 5.43 22.27 -0.15
N SER A 55 5.96 23.07 0.78
CA SER A 55 6.00 22.80 2.22
C SER A 55 4.60 22.42 2.73
N GLN A 56 4.31 21.12 2.86
CA GLN A 56 3.15 20.65 3.61
C GLN A 56 3.59 20.43 5.06
N THR A 57 3.42 21.50 5.83
CA THR A 57 3.25 21.41 7.26
C THR A 57 1.93 20.71 7.56
N SER A 58 1.97 19.87 8.60
CA SER A 58 0.90 19.03 9.14
C SER A 58 0.66 17.70 8.41
N VAL A 59 0.52 16.68 9.25
CA VAL A 59 0.22 15.28 8.93
C VAL A 59 -1.11 15.23 8.16
N ALA A 60 -1.07 15.46 6.85
CA ALA A 60 -2.24 15.41 6.01
C ALA A 60 -2.65 13.94 5.86
N ASP A 61 -3.81 13.62 6.43
CA ASP A 61 -4.55 12.40 6.17
C ASP A 61 -4.60 12.15 4.64
N PHE A 62 -4.42 10.89 4.23
CA PHE A 62 -4.54 10.46 2.84
C PHE A 62 -5.83 11.00 2.19
N ALA A 63 -6.92 11.10 2.97
CA ALA A 63 -8.18 11.69 2.51
C ALA A 63 -8.04 13.16 2.07
N THR A 64 -7.28 13.97 2.80
CA THR A 64 -7.02 15.38 2.45
C THR A 64 -6.16 15.49 1.20
N PHE A 65 -5.19 14.58 1.04
CA PHE A 65 -4.36 14.51 -0.17
C PHE A 65 -5.20 14.23 -1.42
N ILE A 66 -6.05 13.21 -1.37
CA ILE A 66 -6.89 12.82 -2.50
C ILE A 66 -7.83 13.98 -2.91
N GLN A 67 -8.33 14.76 -1.95
CA GLN A 67 -9.25 15.85 -2.23
C GLN A 67 -8.57 17.13 -2.75
N ALA A 68 -7.40 17.49 -2.21
CA ALA A 68 -6.78 18.78 -2.51
C ALA A 68 -5.82 18.75 -3.70
N GLY A 69 -5.14 17.61 -3.95
CA GLY A 69 -4.00 17.56 -4.85
C GLY A 69 -2.71 18.11 -4.22
N VAL A 70 -1.68 18.34 -5.04
CA VAL A 70 -0.34 18.79 -4.58
C VAL A 70 0.06 20.06 -5.30
N GLY A 71 0.37 21.11 -4.54
CA GLY A 71 0.68 22.41 -5.11
C GLY A 71 -0.54 22.98 -5.85
N SER A 72 -0.34 23.33 -7.10
CA SER A 72 -1.35 23.78 -8.07
C SER A 72 -2.08 22.63 -8.78
N CYS A 73 -1.57 21.40 -8.69
CA CYS A 73 -2.10 20.25 -9.39
C CYS A 73 -3.32 19.69 -8.65
N ARG A 74 -4.51 19.87 -9.21
CA ARG A 74 -5.77 19.34 -8.66
C ARG A 74 -5.92 17.86 -9.03
N ASN A 75 -6.41 17.05 -8.09
CA ASN A 75 -6.82 15.69 -8.40
C ASN A 75 -8.17 15.66 -9.14
N PHE A 76 -8.54 14.50 -9.66
CA PHE A 76 -9.89 14.26 -10.17
C PHE A 76 -10.93 14.42 -9.08
N THR A 77 -12.15 14.81 -9.47
CA THR A 77 -13.26 14.98 -8.52
C THR A 77 -13.59 13.64 -7.88
N VAL A 78 -13.66 13.60 -6.55
CA VAL A 78 -14.11 12.38 -5.84
C VAL A 78 -15.61 12.25 -6.00
N ARG A 79 -16.06 11.19 -6.68
CA ARG A 79 -17.49 10.87 -6.83
C ARG A 79 -17.99 10.07 -5.63
N ASP A 80 -17.20 9.11 -5.17
CA ASP A 80 -17.43 8.34 -3.94
C ASP A 80 -16.09 7.87 -3.34
N PRO A 81 -16.05 7.29 -2.12
CA PRO A 81 -14.79 6.92 -1.46
C PRO A 81 -13.90 5.94 -2.24
N LYS A 82 -14.42 5.27 -3.27
CA LYS A 82 -13.70 4.30 -4.11
C LYS A 82 -13.51 4.80 -5.55
N THR A 83 -14.17 5.87 -5.97
CA THR A 83 -14.13 6.33 -7.36
C THR A 83 -13.90 7.83 -7.49
N GLN A 84 -13.08 8.17 -8.47
CA GLN A 84 -12.91 9.54 -8.95
C GLN A 84 -13.49 9.64 -10.35
N GLU A 85 -13.91 10.84 -10.73
CA GLU A 85 -14.43 11.14 -12.06
C GLU A 85 -13.58 12.18 -12.77
N THR A 86 -13.32 11.93 -14.04
CA THR A 86 -12.79 12.94 -14.95
C THR A 86 -13.88 13.99 -15.22
N PRO A 87 -13.50 15.21 -15.65
CA PRO A 87 -14.43 16.04 -16.40
C PRO A 87 -15.01 15.26 -17.60
N VAL A 88 -16.16 15.70 -18.12
CA VAL A 88 -16.76 15.07 -19.31
C VAL A 88 -15.76 15.13 -20.47
N LEU A 89 -15.30 13.96 -20.90
CA LEU A 89 -14.43 13.81 -22.07
C LEU A 89 -15.30 13.72 -23.33
N GLN A 90 -14.90 14.45 -24.37
CA GLN A 90 -15.49 14.34 -25.70
C GLN A 90 -14.54 13.54 -26.60
N THR A 91 -15.08 12.92 -27.64
CA THR A 91 -14.26 12.23 -28.64
C THR A 91 -13.21 13.17 -29.22
N GLY A 92 -11.94 12.74 -29.18
CA GLY A 92 -10.79 13.55 -29.60
C GLY A 92 -10.09 14.30 -28.48
N ASN A 93 -10.65 14.34 -27.27
CA ASN A 93 -9.95 14.85 -26.10
C ASN A 93 -8.87 13.86 -25.64
N THR A 94 -7.74 14.37 -25.18
CA THR A 94 -6.71 13.55 -24.51
C THR A 94 -7.02 13.44 -23.02
N LEU A 95 -7.07 12.21 -22.50
CA LEU A 95 -6.99 11.95 -21.07
C LEU A 95 -5.53 11.73 -20.70
N ASP A 96 -4.95 12.68 -19.98
CA ASP A 96 -3.53 12.72 -19.62
C ASP A 96 -3.35 12.61 -18.11
N MET A 97 -2.66 11.57 -17.65
CA MET A 97 -2.62 11.18 -16.25
C MET A 97 -1.22 10.82 -15.79
N ASP A 98 -0.91 11.12 -14.52
CA ASP A 98 0.24 10.58 -13.82
C ASP A 98 -0.19 9.39 -12.96
N LEU A 99 0.55 8.28 -13.06
CA LEU A 99 0.58 7.23 -12.05
C LEU A 99 1.59 7.62 -10.97
N VAL A 100 1.11 7.79 -9.74
CA VAL A 100 1.90 8.27 -8.60
C VAL A 100 1.89 7.23 -7.49
N LEU A 101 3.05 7.03 -6.88
CA LEU A 101 3.23 6.27 -5.65
C LEU A 101 3.16 7.20 -4.44
N TYR A 102 2.23 6.93 -3.53
CA TYR A 102 2.22 7.51 -2.19
C TYR A 102 2.94 6.57 -1.22
N ASN A 103 4.01 7.07 -0.60
CA ASN A 103 4.92 6.35 0.27
C ASN A 103 4.98 7.04 1.65
N PRO A 104 3.98 6.81 2.52
CA PRO A 104 3.85 7.56 3.78
C PRO A 104 5.05 7.36 4.71
N ASP A 105 5.62 6.17 4.71
CA ASP A 105 6.76 5.80 5.56
C ASP A 105 8.11 6.20 4.95
N ARG A 106 8.13 6.76 3.73
CA ARG A 106 9.37 7.16 3.03
C ARG A 106 10.38 6.02 2.91
N ASN A 107 9.90 4.80 2.72
CA ASN A 107 10.75 3.65 2.48
C ASN A 107 11.46 3.80 1.13
N LYS A 108 12.69 3.32 1.00
CA LYS A 108 13.35 3.22 -0.31
C LYS A 108 12.63 2.20 -1.17
N ILE A 109 12.19 2.59 -2.36
CA ILE A 109 11.46 1.72 -3.29
C ILE A 109 12.33 1.48 -4.52
N HIS A 110 12.75 0.23 -4.72
CA HIS A 110 13.58 -0.14 -5.86
C HIS A 110 12.76 -0.45 -7.12
N HIS A 111 11.56 -1.01 -6.97
CA HIS A 111 10.77 -1.53 -8.09
C HIS A 111 9.29 -1.25 -7.88
N VAL A 112 8.60 -0.91 -8.97
CA VAL A 112 7.15 -0.76 -9.02
C VAL A 112 6.61 -1.59 -10.17
N ARG A 113 5.48 -2.27 -9.92
CA ARG A 113 4.74 -3.06 -10.90
C ARG A 113 3.24 -2.74 -10.78
N SER A 114 2.59 -2.37 -11.88
CA SER A 114 1.19 -1.96 -11.92
C SER A 114 0.49 -2.39 -13.20
N TRP A 115 -0.81 -2.70 -13.07
CA TRP A 115 -1.74 -2.95 -14.18
C TRP A 115 -2.92 -2.00 -14.04
N LEU A 116 -3.08 -1.09 -14.99
CA LEU A 116 -4.23 -0.19 -15.04
C LEU A 116 -5.26 -0.78 -15.99
N SER A 117 -6.41 -1.20 -15.48
CA SER A 117 -7.49 -1.68 -16.34
C SER A 117 -8.19 -0.50 -17.04
N TYR A 118 -8.51 -0.65 -18.31
CA TYR A 118 -9.26 0.33 -19.10
C TYR A 118 -10.15 -0.35 -20.14
N ASP A 119 -11.18 0.37 -20.61
CA ASP A 119 -12.03 -0.10 -21.72
C ASP A 119 -11.41 0.32 -23.06
N SER A 120 -10.83 -0.64 -23.77
CA SER A 120 -10.20 -0.42 -25.07
C SER A 120 -11.17 -0.17 -26.22
N GLN A 121 -12.48 -0.30 -26.00
CA GLN A 121 -13.50 0.11 -26.96
C GLN A 121 -13.84 1.60 -26.85
N ILE A 122 -13.48 2.25 -25.74
CA ILE A 122 -13.77 3.66 -25.46
C ILE A 122 -12.50 4.50 -25.52
N LEU A 123 -11.38 3.98 -25.00
CA LEU A 123 -10.10 4.70 -24.89
C LEU A 123 -9.04 4.02 -25.75
N GLU A 124 -8.32 4.82 -26.54
CA GLU A 124 -7.13 4.40 -27.27
C GLU A 124 -5.89 4.83 -26.50
N GLY A 125 -5.05 3.88 -26.08
CA GLY A 125 -3.78 4.20 -25.41
C GLY A 125 -2.76 4.75 -26.41
N THR A 126 -2.22 5.94 -26.16
CA THR A 126 -1.35 6.64 -27.13
C THR A 126 0.07 6.86 -26.64
N LEU A 127 0.28 7.05 -25.34
CA LEU A 127 1.61 7.33 -24.78
C LEU A 127 1.76 6.76 -23.38
N ILE A 128 2.91 6.15 -23.13
CA ILE A 128 3.46 5.91 -21.80
C ILE A 128 4.80 6.64 -21.73
N THR A 129 5.08 7.30 -20.62
CA THR A 129 6.38 7.90 -20.34
C THR A 129 6.76 7.57 -18.91
N ILE A 130 7.78 6.74 -18.73
CA ILE A 130 8.30 6.40 -17.40
C ILE A 130 8.94 7.63 -16.76
N GLY A 131 8.68 7.82 -15.47
CA GLY A 131 9.24 8.89 -14.68
C GLY A 131 10.69 8.62 -14.27
N ASP A 132 11.45 9.70 -14.08
CA ASP A 132 12.89 9.66 -13.81
C ASP A 132 13.27 8.83 -12.57
N SER A 133 12.38 8.76 -11.58
CA SER A 133 12.61 8.01 -10.33
C SER A 133 12.66 6.49 -10.52
N PHE A 134 12.10 5.98 -11.63
CA PHE A 134 12.12 4.56 -11.99
C PHE A 134 12.58 4.39 -13.44
N SER A 135 13.73 4.96 -13.80
CA SER A 135 14.21 5.08 -15.20
C SER A 135 14.52 3.76 -15.93
N VAL A 136 14.44 2.60 -15.27
CA VAL A 136 14.77 1.30 -15.85
C VAL A 136 13.49 0.49 -16.09
N PRO A 137 12.84 0.60 -17.27
CA PRO A 137 11.63 -0.16 -17.57
C PRO A 137 11.93 -1.66 -17.66
N THR A 138 10.97 -2.47 -17.24
CA THR A 138 11.02 -3.94 -17.42
C THR A 138 10.63 -4.28 -18.85
N PRO A 139 11.45 -5.03 -19.60
CA PRO A 139 11.16 -5.36 -21.00
C PRO A 139 9.79 -6.03 -21.17
N GLY A 140 8.95 -5.46 -22.04
CA GLY A 140 7.60 -5.96 -22.34
C GLY A 140 6.53 -5.66 -21.27
N GLU A 141 6.86 -4.89 -20.23
CA GLU A 141 5.93 -4.46 -19.19
C GLU A 141 5.79 -2.92 -19.09
N GLU A 142 6.01 -2.23 -20.21
CA GLU A 142 5.68 -0.82 -20.44
C GLU A 142 4.89 -0.74 -21.75
N ASP A 143 3.62 -1.16 -21.72
CA ASP A 143 2.84 -1.31 -22.95
C ASP A 143 1.33 -1.20 -22.70
N PHE A 144 0.61 -0.79 -23.73
CA PHE A 144 -0.82 -0.96 -23.81
C PHE A 144 -1.13 -2.35 -24.34
N ALA A 145 -1.85 -3.14 -23.56
CA ALA A 145 -2.38 -4.43 -23.96
C ALA A 145 -3.90 -4.31 -24.21
N PRO A 146 -4.36 -3.70 -25.32
CA PRO A 146 -5.77 -3.43 -25.58
C PRO A 146 -6.62 -4.71 -25.68
N GLY A 147 -6.01 -5.83 -26.11
CA GLY A 147 -6.66 -7.14 -26.13
C GLY A 147 -6.94 -7.70 -24.73
N ASP A 148 -6.12 -7.32 -23.74
CA ASP A 148 -6.30 -7.70 -22.34
C ASP A 148 -7.06 -6.63 -21.53
N GLY A 149 -7.20 -5.41 -22.06
CA GLY A 149 -7.80 -4.26 -21.38
C GLY A 149 -6.92 -3.68 -20.26
N PHE A 150 -5.59 -3.70 -20.43
CA PHE A 150 -4.64 -3.20 -19.43
C PHE A 150 -3.54 -2.30 -20.00
N VAL A 151 -3.11 -1.32 -19.21
CA VAL A 151 -1.78 -0.70 -19.31
C VAL A 151 -0.85 -1.43 -18.34
N LYS A 152 0.24 -2.00 -18.86
CA LYS A 152 1.27 -2.68 -18.06
C LYS A 152 2.38 -1.66 -17.79
N LEU A 153 2.73 -1.50 -16.52
CA LEU A 153 3.77 -0.58 -16.07
C LEU A 153 4.65 -1.28 -15.03
N SER A 154 5.89 -1.57 -15.40
CA SER A 154 6.89 -2.11 -14.48
C SER A 154 8.23 -1.44 -14.73
N ALA A 155 8.79 -0.85 -13.68
CA ALA A 155 10.04 -0.13 -13.78
C ALA A 155 10.81 -0.16 -12.45
N SER A 156 12.13 -0.07 -12.54
CA SER A 156 13.04 -0.04 -11.41
C SER A 156 13.79 1.27 -11.34
N ALA A 157 14.16 1.67 -10.13
CA ALA A 157 15.17 2.70 -9.92
C ALA A 157 16.54 2.14 -10.30
N GLU A 158 17.47 3.03 -10.67
CA GLU A 158 18.88 2.67 -10.78
C GLU A 158 19.44 2.31 -9.39
N GLU A 159 20.41 1.39 -9.36
CA GLU A 159 21.06 0.97 -8.12
C GLU A 159 21.63 2.18 -7.34
N GLY A 160 21.24 2.31 -6.07
CA GLY A 160 21.66 3.41 -5.21
C GLY A 160 20.93 4.74 -5.43
N LYS A 161 19.97 4.79 -6.38
CA LYS A 161 19.09 5.94 -6.63
C LYS A 161 17.63 5.64 -6.28
N GLU A 162 17.38 4.74 -5.32
CA GLU A 162 16.02 4.38 -4.95
C GLU A 162 15.27 5.59 -4.34
N PRO A 163 14.14 6.02 -4.90
CA PRO A 163 13.35 7.12 -4.37
C PRO A 163 12.78 6.76 -3.00
N SER A 164 12.59 7.79 -2.18
CA SER A 164 12.03 7.68 -0.81
C SER A 164 11.11 8.86 -0.46
N GLU A 165 10.84 9.72 -1.43
CA GLU A 165 9.89 10.81 -1.32
C GLU A 165 8.52 10.25 -0.95
N GLN A 166 7.73 11.07 -0.27
CA GLN A 166 6.37 10.70 0.10
C GLN A 166 5.47 10.51 -1.14
N LEU A 167 5.81 11.17 -2.25
CA LEU A 167 5.10 11.12 -3.51
C LEU A 167 6.11 11.00 -4.64
N ILE A 168 5.97 9.97 -5.45
CA ILE A 168 6.92 9.64 -6.52
C ILE A 168 6.11 9.40 -7.79
N VAL A 169 6.40 10.15 -8.86
CA VAL A 169 5.78 9.91 -10.18
C VAL A 169 6.43 8.68 -10.80
N ILE A 170 5.60 7.71 -11.17
CA ILE A 170 6.04 6.45 -11.77
C ILE A 170 6.01 6.56 -13.29
N ALA A 171 4.91 7.05 -13.84
CA ALA A 171 4.73 7.18 -15.28
C ALA A 171 3.63 8.20 -15.60
N ARG A 172 3.72 8.83 -16.78
CA ARG A 172 2.64 9.52 -17.45
C ARG A 172 1.97 8.54 -18.43
N VAL A 173 0.65 8.55 -18.47
CA VAL A 173 -0.16 7.69 -19.35
C VAL A 173 -1.19 8.56 -20.06
N GLN A 174 -1.26 8.45 -21.38
CA GLN A 174 -2.23 9.17 -22.20
C GLN A 174 -3.16 8.23 -22.96
N PHE A 175 -4.42 8.63 -23.00
CA PHE A 175 -5.46 8.03 -23.82
C PHE A 175 -6.14 9.09 -24.71
N HIS A 176 -6.76 8.64 -25.80
CA HIS A 176 -7.65 9.41 -26.67
C HIS A 176 -9.03 8.78 -26.78
#